data_AF-A0A3P7JDY5-F1
#
_entry.id   AF-A0A3P7JDY5-F1
#
_cell.length_a   1.000
_cell.length_b   1.000
_cell.length_c   1.000
_cell.angle_alpha   90.00
_cell.angle_beta   90.00
_cell.angle_gamma   90.00
#
_symmetry.space_group_name_H-M   'P 1'
#
loop_
_entity.id
_entity.type
_entity.pdbx_description
1 polymer ?
#
loop_
_entity_poly.entity_id
_entity_poly.type
_entity_poly.pdbx_seq_one_letter_code
_entity_poly.pdbx_strand_id
1 'polypeptide(L)'
;MIATEGEEMKMLEHNGISSAYKDFTQADLVDPAVRAFEEHRQEFIELMREIRKKNPLISPVDLQKQAEYEMITRGPKSRAFYRVQATRRLIGGGDIVKKRIDKEHNKVIDAVSDYVHFPTFLPLIILTVFCAPKNSTRSQESSNEADDRFFV
;
A
#
# COMPACT_ATOMS: atom_id res chain seq x y z
N MET A 1 64.23 -3.68 -32.31
CA MET A 1 63.02 -4.51 -32.47
C MET A 1 62.27 -4.45 -31.14
N ILE A 2 61.14 -3.73 -31.08
CA ILE A 2 59.77 -4.28 -30.97
C ILE A 2 59.54 -4.82 -29.54
N ALA A 3 58.52 -4.48 -28.78
CA ALA A 3 57.50 -3.44 -28.77
C ALA A 3 56.84 -3.53 -27.38
N THR A 4 56.44 -2.39 -26.84
CA THR A 4 55.24 -2.19 -26.00
C THR A 4 54.97 -3.13 -24.83
N GLU A 5 55.26 -2.60 -23.64
CA GLU A 5 54.54 -2.73 -22.36
C GLU A 5 53.01 -2.45 -22.44
N GLY A 6 52.36 -2.85 -23.53
CA GLY A 6 50.97 -2.55 -23.89
C GLY A 6 50.04 -3.77 -23.98
N GLU A 7 50.43 -4.94 -23.44
CA GLU A 7 49.62 -6.17 -23.50
C GLU A 7 49.01 -6.63 -22.16
N GLU A 8 49.07 -5.81 -21.11
CA GLU A 8 48.36 -6.08 -19.83
C GLU A 8 47.21 -5.08 -19.58
N MET A 9 46.79 -4.34 -20.62
CA MET A 9 45.68 -3.37 -20.54
C MET A 9 44.70 -3.57 -21.70
N LYS A 10 44.34 -4.82 -22.01
CA LYS A 10 43.30 -5.12 -23.01
C LYS A 10 42.37 -6.27 -22.65
N MET A 11 42.07 -6.42 -21.36
CA MET A 11 41.08 -7.40 -20.88
C MET A 11 39.98 -6.78 -19.99
N LEU A 12 39.88 -5.45 -19.94
CA LEU A 12 38.89 -4.76 -19.08
C LEU A 12 37.94 -3.81 -19.82
N GLU A 13 37.85 -3.89 -21.14
CA GLU A 13 36.92 -3.04 -21.90
C GLU A 13 36.22 -3.81 -23.02
N HIS A 14 35.40 -4.79 -22.68
CA HIS A 14 34.20 -5.08 -23.47
C HIS A 14 33.06 -5.41 -22.51
N ASN A 15 32.22 -4.40 -22.30
CA ASN A 15 31.07 -4.39 -21.42
C ASN A 15 30.10 -5.56 -21.69
N GLY A 16 30.34 -6.70 -21.04
CA GLY A 16 29.40 -7.82 -20.95
C GLY A 16 28.17 -7.53 -20.08
N ILE A 17 28.03 -6.32 -19.54
CA ILE A 17 26.89 -5.94 -18.69
C ILE A 17 25.70 -5.48 -19.54
N SER A 18 25.91 -4.98 -20.78
CA SER A 18 24.78 -4.56 -21.62
C SER A 18 24.18 -5.70 -22.45
N SER A 19 24.91 -6.80 -22.69
CA SER A 19 24.41 -7.92 -23.48
C SER A 19 23.55 -8.91 -22.67
N ALA A 20 23.64 -8.89 -21.34
CA ALA A 20 22.86 -9.78 -20.46
C ALA A 20 21.44 -9.26 -20.15
N TYR A 21 21.08 -8.06 -20.62
CA TYR A 21 19.77 -7.45 -20.36
C TYR A 21 18.84 -7.37 -21.57
N LYS A 22 19.24 -7.96 -22.70
CA LYS A 22 18.48 -7.86 -23.96
C LYS A 22 18.53 -9.16 -24.77
N ASP A 23 17.96 -10.22 -24.22
CA ASP A 23 17.44 -11.32 -25.07
C ASP A 23 16.30 -12.07 -24.35
N PHE A 24 15.18 -11.37 -24.13
CA PHE A 24 13.90 -11.98 -23.74
C PHE A 24 12.79 -11.63 -24.76
N THR A 25 13.19 -11.10 -25.93
CA THR A 25 12.27 -10.64 -26.98
C THR A 25 11.68 -11.77 -27.83
N GLN A 26 11.79 -13.03 -27.41
CA GLN A 26 10.99 -14.09 -28.00
C GLN A 26 9.70 -14.27 -27.19
N ALA A 27 8.74 -13.38 -27.48
CA ALA A 27 7.39 -13.41 -26.91
C ALA A 27 6.67 -14.77 -27.12
N ASP A 28 7.17 -15.60 -28.03
CA ASP A 28 6.57 -16.89 -28.41
C ASP A 28 7.03 -18.09 -27.55
N LEU A 29 8.01 -17.92 -26.64
CA LEU A 29 8.52 -19.00 -25.78
C LEU A 29 8.28 -18.79 -24.28
N VAL A 30 7.69 -17.66 -23.88
CA VAL A 30 7.35 -17.41 -22.49
C VAL A 30 6.05 -18.14 -22.16
N ASP A 31 6.12 -19.05 -21.18
CA ASP A 31 4.94 -19.73 -20.63
C ASP A 31 3.81 -18.71 -20.40
N PRO A 32 2.59 -18.94 -20.93
CA PRO A 32 1.44 -18.06 -20.72
C PRO A 32 1.22 -17.65 -19.26
N ALA A 33 1.56 -18.52 -18.30
CA ALA A 33 1.49 -18.20 -16.88
C ALA A 33 2.52 -17.13 -16.45
N VAL A 34 3.75 -17.21 -16.96
CA VAL A 34 4.82 -16.23 -16.70
C VAL A 34 4.46 -14.88 -17.31
N ARG A 35 3.88 -14.87 -18.52
CA ARG A 35 3.42 -13.62 -19.16
C ARG A 35 2.31 -12.96 -18.33
N ALA A 36 1.29 -13.71 -17.92
CA ALA A 36 0.19 -13.15 -17.12
C ALA A 36 0.67 -12.64 -15.76
N PHE A 37 1.67 -13.29 -15.17
CA PHE A 37 2.32 -12.83 -13.95
C PHE A 37 3.05 -11.49 -14.16
N GLU A 38 3.81 -11.36 -15.25
CA GLU A 38 4.52 -10.11 -15.55
C GLU A 38 3.55 -8.97 -15.89
N GLU A 39 2.46 -9.25 -16.60
CA GLU A 39 1.37 -8.30 -16.84
C GLU A 39 0.77 -7.80 -15.51
N HIS A 40 0.39 -8.72 -14.61
CA HIS A 40 -0.14 -8.37 -13.29
C HIS A 40 0.88 -7.56 -12.45
N ARG A 41 2.17 -7.87 -12.54
CA ARG A 41 3.24 -7.12 -11.88
C ARG A 41 3.34 -5.70 -12.44
N GLN A 42 3.29 -5.54 -13.76
CA GLN A 42 3.33 -4.22 -14.41
C GLN A 42 2.13 -3.37 -14.04
N GLU A 43 0.92 -3.96 -14.07
CA GLU A 43 -0.32 -3.30 -13.65
C GLU A 43 -0.24 -2.82 -12.18
N PHE A 44 0.35 -3.62 -11.29
CA PHE A 44 0.50 -3.24 -9.89
C PHE A 44 1.42 -2.02 -9.73
N ILE A 45 2.54 -2.00 -10.46
CA ILE A 45 3.48 -0.88 -10.44
C ILE A 45 2.83 0.40 -10.99
N GLU A 46 2.08 0.28 -12.09
CA GLU A 46 1.35 1.40 -12.68
C GLU A 46 0.35 1.99 -11.69
N LEU A 47 -0.42 1.12 -11.03
CA LEU A 47 -1.39 1.51 -10.02
C LEU A 47 -0.75 2.25 -8.83
N MET A 48 0.38 1.75 -8.31
CA MET A 48 1.13 2.46 -7.27
C MET A 48 1.58 3.85 -7.75
N ARG A 49 2.02 3.99 -9.01
CA ARG A 49 2.40 5.29 -9.58
C ARG A 49 1.20 6.23 -9.68
N GLU A 50 0.05 5.73 -10.14
CA GLU A 50 -1.19 6.50 -10.22
C GLU A 50 -1.63 7.03 -8.85
N ILE A 51 -1.61 6.18 -7.83
CA ILE A 51 -2.03 6.55 -6.47
C ILE A 51 -1.08 7.61 -5.89
N ARG A 52 0.25 7.47 -6.07
CA ARG A 52 1.21 8.49 -5.62
C ARG A 52 1.04 9.83 -6.33
N LYS A 53 0.70 9.82 -7.62
CA LYS A 53 0.41 11.06 -8.37
C LYS A 53 -0.81 11.80 -7.79
N LYS A 54 -1.84 11.05 -7.37
CA LYS A 54 -3.05 11.62 -6.75
C LYS A 54 -2.80 12.06 -5.31
N ASN A 55 -2.03 11.28 -4.55
CA ASN A 55 -1.77 11.47 -3.13
C ASN A 55 -0.25 11.52 -2.86
N PRO A 56 0.42 12.68 -2.97
CA PRO A 56 1.87 12.75 -2.82
C PRO A 56 2.36 12.50 -1.39
N LEU A 57 1.50 12.69 -0.38
CA LEU A 57 1.82 12.55 1.05
C LEU A 57 1.50 11.17 1.64
N ILE A 58 1.07 10.22 0.81
CA ILE A 58 0.68 8.88 1.28
C ILE A 58 1.87 8.08 1.83
N SER A 59 1.67 7.40 2.96
CA SER A 59 2.63 6.44 3.51
C SER A 59 2.87 5.29 2.55
N PRO A 60 4.11 4.75 2.43
CA PRO A 60 4.40 3.62 1.55
C PRO A 60 3.54 2.38 1.87
N VAL A 61 3.20 2.17 3.14
CA VAL A 61 2.38 1.04 3.59
C VAL A 61 0.94 1.19 3.12
N ASP A 62 0.37 2.39 3.22
CA ASP A 62 -1.02 2.63 2.82
C ASP A 62 -1.17 2.73 1.31
N LEU A 63 -0.14 3.22 0.62
CA LEU A 63 -0.02 3.15 -0.83
C LEU A 63 -0.12 1.71 -1.34
N GLN A 64 0.62 0.79 -0.71
CA GLN A 64 0.57 -0.62 -1.07
C GLN A 64 -0.83 -1.20 -0.84
N LYS A 65 -1.44 -0.98 0.34
CA LYS A 65 -2.80 -1.46 0.65
C LYS A 65 -3.83 -0.94 -0.36
N GLN A 66 -3.73 0.32 -0.74
CA GLN A 66 -4.65 0.93 -1.69
C GLN A 66 -4.47 0.32 -3.10
N ALA A 67 -3.22 0.11 -3.53
CA ALA A 67 -2.93 -0.56 -4.79
C ALA A 67 -3.41 -2.02 -4.79
N GLU A 68 -3.20 -2.77 -3.71
CA GLU A 68 -3.70 -4.14 -3.59
C GLU A 68 -5.23 -4.20 -3.67
N TYR A 69 -5.92 -3.28 -2.98
CA TYR A 69 -7.38 -3.21 -3.03
C TYR A 69 -7.90 -2.89 -4.44
N GLU A 70 -7.29 -1.93 -5.12
CA GLU A 70 -7.67 -1.56 -6.50
C GLU A 70 -7.36 -2.70 -7.48
N MET A 71 -6.20 -3.35 -7.36
CA MET A 71 -5.82 -4.53 -8.16
C MET A 71 -6.85 -5.65 -8.03
N ILE A 72 -7.16 -6.01 -6.78
CA ILE A 72 -8.18 -7.02 -6.49
C ILE A 72 -9.49 -6.61 -7.15
N THR A 73 -9.92 -5.35 -7.01
CA THR A 73 -11.21 -4.86 -7.52
C THR A 73 -11.31 -4.89 -9.05
N ARG A 74 -10.24 -4.55 -9.77
CA ARG A 74 -10.19 -4.53 -11.24
C ARG A 74 -10.11 -5.94 -11.85
N GLY A 75 -9.42 -6.86 -11.19
CA GLY A 75 -9.17 -8.20 -11.71
C GLY A 75 -10.39 -9.15 -11.72
N PRO A 76 -10.32 -10.25 -12.50
CA PRO A 76 -11.37 -11.25 -12.56
C PRO A 76 -11.59 -11.91 -11.18
N LYS A 77 -12.86 -12.05 -10.79
CA LYS A 77 -13.27 -12.62 -9.49
C LYS A 77 -13.68 -14.07 -9.63
N SER A 78 -13.16 -14.94 -8.77
CA SER A 78 -13.59 -16.33 -8.70
C SER A 78 -14.91 -16.51 -7.95
N ARG A 79 -15.59 -17.64 -8.15
CA ARG A 79 -16.81 -17.99 -7.40
C ARG A 79 -16.60 -17.96 -5.88
N ALA A 80 -15.41 -18.35 -5.41
CA ALA A 80 -15.05 -18.32 -4.00
C ALA A 80 -15.10 -16.90 -3.41
N PHE A 81 -14.66 -15.88 -4.17
CA PHE A 81 -14.71 -14.48 -3.74
C PHE A 81 -16.14 -14.06 -3.34
N TYR A 82 -17.13 -14.37 -4.17
CA TYR A 82 -18.52 -14.00 -3.88
C TYR A 82 -19.14 -14.81 -2.74
N ARG A 83 -18.76 -16.08 -2.58
CA ARG A 83 -19.19 -16.89 -1.43
C ARG A 83 -18.69 -16.30 -0.11
N VAL A 84 -17.41 -15.94 -0.06
CA VAL A 84 -16.81 -15.28 1.11
C VAL A 84 -17.46 -13.91 1.36
N GLN A 85 -17.70 -13.13 0.30
CA GLN A 85 -18.37 -11.84 0.45
C GLN A 85 -19.82 -11.96 0.94
N ALA A 86 -20.58 -12.96 0.47
CA ALA A 86 -21.95 -13.18 0.88
C ALA A 86 -22.03 -13.53 2.37
N THR A 87 -21.26 -14.52 2.82
CA THR A 87 -21.21 -14.93 4.24
C THR A 87 -20.76 -13.79 5.15
N ARG A 88 -19.74 -13.03 4.73
CA ARG A 88 -19.28 -11.86 5.47
C ARG A 88 -20.34 -10.76 5.57
N ARG A 89 -21.16 -10.55 4.53
CA ARG A 89 -22.30 -9.61 4.59
C ARG A 89 -23.40 -10.12 5.52
N LEU A 90 -23.72 -11.42 5.49
CA LEU A 90 -24.73 -12.04 6.35
C LEU A 90 -24.35 -11.97 7.84
N ILE A 91 -23.07 -12.12 8.16
CA ILE A 91 -22.54 -12.05 9.53
C ILE A 91 -22.28 -10.58 9.97
N GLY A 92 -22.49 -9.60 9.08
CA GLY A 92 -22.31 -8.17 9.39
C GLY A 92 -20.89 -7.62 9.20
N GLY A 93 -19.95 -8.44 8.71
CA GLY A 93 -18.55 -8.07 8.46
C GLY A 93 -18.33 -7.14 7.26
N GLY A 94 -19.23 -7.06 6.29
CA GLY A 94 -19.16 -6.15 5.14
C GLY A 94 -17.81 -6.10 4.39
N ASP A 95 -17.50 -4.98 3.73
CA ASP A 95 -16.18 -4.76 3.12
C ASP A 95 -15.25 -4.03 4.11
N ILE A 96 -14.42 -4.79 4.82
CA ILE A 96 -13.50 -4.24 5.83
C ILE A 96 -12.31 -3.52 5.20
N VAL A 97 -11.85 -3.94 4.02
CA VAL A 97 -10.62 -3.37 3.42
C VAL A 97 -10.90 -1.93 2.99
N LYS A 98 -12.01 -1.71 2.27
CA LYS A 98 -12.46 -0.38 1.89
C LYS A 98 -12.68 0.52 3.11
N LYS A 99 -13.40 0.03 4.12
CA LYS A 99 -13.68 0.78 5.36
C LYS A 99 -12.40 1.22 6.09
N ARG A 100 -11.37 0.39 6.14
CA ARG A 100 -10.10 0.75 6.79
C ARG A 100 -9.38 1.84 6.01
N ILE A 101 -9.30 1.70 4.69
CA ILE A 101 -8.66 2.70 3.81
C ILE A 101 -9.35 4.05 3.96
N ASP A 102 -10.68 4.09 3.83
CA ASP A 102 -11.47 5.32 3.96
C ASP A 102 -11.28 5.97 5.35
N LYS A 103 -11.22 5.17 6.41
CA LYS A 103 -11.01 5.66 7.77
C LYS A 103 -9.62 6.29 7.95
N GLU A 104 -8.56 5.70 7.41
CA GLU A 104 -7.22 6.29 7.49
C GLU A 104 -7.12 7.59 6.70
N HIS A 105 -7.73 7.66 5.50
CA HIS A 105 -7.78 8.92 4.73
C HIS A 105 -8.51 10.03 5.49
N ASN A 106 -9.67 9.73 6.08
CA ASN A 106 -10.44 10.72 6.82
C ASN A 106 -9.69 11.22 8.05
N LYS A 107 -9.04 10.34 8.84
CA LYS A 107 -8.22 10.78 9.99
C LYS A 107 -7.11 11.75 9.60
N VAL A 108 -6.44 11.51 8.47
CA VAL A 108 -5.37 12.39 7.98
C VAL A 108 -5.97 13.75 7.60
N ILE A 109 -7.11 13.77 6.91
CA ILE A 109 -7.82 15.00 6.54
C ILE A 109 -8.31 15.75 7.78
N ASP A 110 -8.90 15.03 8.75
CA ASP A 110 -9.40 15.58 10.01
C ASP A 110 -8.24 16.18 10.82
N ALA A 111 -7.13 15.46 10.94
CA ALA A 111 -5.93 15.97 11.60
C ALA A 111 -5.38 17.22 10.90
N VAL A 112 -5.35 17.25 9.57
CA VAL A 112 -4.93 18.46 8.83
C VAL A 112 -5.92 19.61 9.05
N SER A 113 -7.23 19.34 8.98
CA SER A 113 -8.29 20.34 9.19
C SER A 113 -8.27 20.92 10.61
N ASP A 114 -7.98 20.10 11.62
CA ASP A 114 -7.84 20.53 13.01
C ASP A 114 -6.64 21.49 13.21
N TYR A 115 -5.61 21.41 12.35
CA TYR A 115 -4.53 22.40 12.30
C TYR A 115 -4.87 23.65 11.48
N VAL A 116 -5.66 23.56 10.41
CA VAL A 116 -6.05 24.74 9.60
C VAL A 116 -7.22 25.52 10.22
N HIS A 117 -7.97 24.90 11.14
CA HIS A 117 -9.04 25.54 11.91
C HIS A 117 -8.60 25.95 13.33
N PHE A 118 -7.32 26.31 13.51
CA PHE A 118 -6.94 27.16 14.64
C PHE A 118 -7.41 28.59 14.31
N PRO A 119 -8.41 29.14 15.03
CA PRO A 119 -8.88 30.49 14.75
C PRO A 119 -7.71 31.45 14.96
N THR A 120 -7.31 32.14 13.90
CA THR A 120 -6.39 33.30 13.94
C THR A 120 -7.08 34.51 14.58
N PHE A 121 -7.72 34.31 15.73
CA PHE A 121 -8.20 35.35 16.60
C PHE A 121 -7.60 35.09 17.97
N LEU A 122 -6.37 35.57 18.14
CA LEU A 122 -5.86 36.00 19.43
C LEU A 122 -6.46 37.39 19.71
N PRO A 123 -7.55 37.54 20.47
CA PRO A 123 -7.71 38.74 21.26
C PRO A 123 -6.75 38.63 22.45
N LEU A 124 -5.86 39.61 22.59
CA LEU A 124 -5.18 39.87 23.85
C LEU A 124 -6.23 40.01 24.96
N ILE A 125 -6.49 38.98 25.76
CA ILE A 125 -6.99 39.16 27.14
C ILE A 125 -6.35 38.11 28.04
N ILE A 126 -5.57 38.65 28.96
CA ILE A 126 -4.90 38.01 30.08
C ILE A 126 -5.95 37.58 31.13
N LEU A 127 -5.82 36.33 31.60
CA LEU A 127 -6.13 35.86 32.95
C LEU A 127 -7.58 36.03 33.49
N THR A 128 -8.43 35.04 33.25
CA THR A 128 -9.43 34.61 34.25
C THR A 128 -9.65 33.10 34.20
N VAL A 129 -9.15 32.44 35.25
CA VAL A 129 -9.70 31.26 35.94
C VAL A 129 -10.93 30.62 35.28
N PHE A 130 -10.77 29.43 34.69
CA PHE A 130 -11.85 28.44 34.66
C PHE A 130 -11.33 27.01 34.77
N CYS A 131 -11.24 26.58 36.02
CA CYS A 131 -11.78 25.35 36.56
C CYS A 131 -12.12 24.19 35.59
N ALA A 132 -11.51 23.03 35.92
CA ALA A 132 -12.09 21.68 35.96
C ALA A 132 -11.81 20.68 34.80
N PRO A 133 -11.77 19.38 35.14
CA PRO A 133 -10.86 18.40 34.58
C PRO A 133 -11.51 17.48 33.54
N LYS A 134 -10.74 17.01 32.55
CA LYS A 134 -11.13 15.82 31.78
C LYS A 134 -10.41 14.59 32.29
N ASN A 135 -11.04 13.95 33.27
CA ASN A 135 -10.90 12.52 33.53
C ASN A 135 -11.73 11.77 32.48
N SER A 136 -11.15 10.77 31.81
CA SER A 136 -11.73 9.44 31.62
C SER A 136 -10.92 8.69 30.57
N THR A 137 -9.91 7.97 31.05
CA THR A 137 -9.48 6.71 30.44
C THR A 137 -10.71 5.79 30.38
N ARG A 138 -11.19 5.46 29.17
CA ARG A 138 -12.24 4.46 28.97
C ARG A 138 -11.76 3.32 28.07
N SER A 139 -11.34 2.27 28.78
CA SER A 139 -11.48 0.85 28.44
C SER A 139 -10.67 0.27 27.28
N GLN A 140 -9.51 -0.26 27.64
CA GLN A 140 -9.09 -1.61 27.27
C GLN A 140 -9.74 -2.60 28.25
N GLU A 141 -10.50 -3.57 27.75
CA GLU A 141 -10.93 -4.81 28.41
C GLU A 141 -11.32 -5.73 27.23
N SER A 142 -10.45 -6.60 26.73
CA SER A 142 -10.08 -7.93 27.23
C SER A 142 -11.25 -8.86 27.50
N SER A 143 -11.46 -9.81 26.60
CA SER A 143 -11.82 -11.17 26.99
C SER A 143 -11.29 -12.12 25.91
N ASN A 144 -10.11 -12.65 26.19
CA ASN A 144 -9.82 -14.03 25.82
C ASN A 144 -10.86 -14.88 26.55
N GLU A 145 -11.67 -15.62 25.81
CA GLU A 145 -12.28 -16.85 26.33
C GLU A 145 -12.29 -17.82 25.14
N ALA A 146 -11.53 -18.89 25.31
CA ALA A 146 -11.54 -20.02 24.41
C ALA A 146 -12.88 -20.73 24.58
N ASP A 147 -13.57 -21.00 23.48
CA ASP A 147 -14.51 -22.11 23.42
C ASP A 147 -14.26 -22.89 22.14
N ASP A 148 -13.39 -23.89 22.30
CA ASP A 148 -13.43 -25.12 21.57
C ASP A 148 -14.87 -25.64 21.51
N ARG A 149 -15.48 -25.58 20.33
CA ARG A 149 -16.43 -26.58 19.79
C ARG A 149 -17.14 -26.01 18.56
N PHE A 150 -16.80 -26.49 17.38
CA PHE A 150 -17.65 -27.38 16.57
C PHE A 150 -17.09 -27.44 15.15
N PHE A 151 -16.24 -28.43 14.90
CA PHE A 151 -16.00 -28.96 13.57
C PHE A 151 -16.92 -30.18 13.44
N VAL A 152 -18.02 -30.02 12.70
CA VAL A 152 -18.79 -31.11 12.08
C VAL A 152 -19.12 -30.68 10.67
#